data_AF-A0A967H3J7-F1
#
_entry.id   AF-A0A967H3J7-F1
#
_cell.length_a   1.000
_cell.length_b   1.000
_cell.length_c   1.000
_cell.angle_alpha   90.00
_cell.angle_beta   90.00
_cell.angle_gamma   90.00
#
_symmetry.space_group_name_H-M   'P 1'
#
loop_
_entity.id
_entity.type
_entity.pdbx_description
1 polymer ?
#
loop_
_entity_poly.entity_id
_entity_poly.type
_entity_poly.pdbx_seq_one_letter_code
_entity_poly.pdbx_strand_id
1 'polypeptide(L)' 'QETILQFIEELENLLLRLAILDLPTVVAINGNCYAGGALIASACDFRYMRADRGRFCFPEVKIEKAFTPVMIEV' A
#
# COMPACT_ATOMS: atom_id res chain seq x y z
N GLN A 1 -5.33 -21.32 -7.06
CA GLN A 1 -5.52 -20.07 -7.85
C GLN A 1 -6.60 -19.20 -7.24
N GLU A 2 -7.73 -19.78 -6.83
CA GLU A 2 -8.85 -19.08 -6.15
C GLU A 2 -8.41 -18.21 -4.95
N THR A 3 -7.55 -18.72 -4.07
CA THR A 3 -7.05 -17.97 -2.89
C THR A 3 -6.24 -16.70 -3.24
N ILE A 4 -5.56 -16.67 -4.40
CA ILE A 4 -4.77 -15.49 -4.81
C ILE A 4 -5.70 -14.38 -5.27
N LEU A 5 -6.73 -14.72 -6.04
CA LEU A 5 -7.73 -13.75 -6.49
C LEU A 5 -8.50 -13.16 -5.31
N GLN A 6 -8.89 -14.01 -4.35
CA GLN A 6 -9.52 -13.57 -3.12
C GLN A 6 -8.61 -12.60 -2.33
N PHE A 7 -7.32 -12.92 -2.20
CA PHE A 7 -6.37 -12.02 -1.53
C PHE A 7 -6.27 -10.65 -2.23
N ILE A 8 -6.20 -10.63 -3.56
CA ILE A 8 -6.15 -9.39 -4.34
C ILE A 8 -7.40 -8.56 -4.09
N GLU A 9 -8.57 -9.19 -4.14
CA GLU A 9 -9.86 -8.53 -3.90
C GLU A 9 -9.95 -7.96 -2.47
N GLU A 10 -9.52 -8.72 -1.46
CA GLU A 10 -9.49 -8.26 -0.07
C GLU A 10 -8.51 -7.08 0.12
N LEU A 11 -7.36 -7.12 -0.54
CA LEU A 11 -6.39 -6.02 -0.52
C LEU A 11 -6.94 -4.77 -1.20
N GLU A 12 -7.55 -4.88 -2.38
CA GLU A 12 -8.17 -3.76 -3.08
C GLU A 12 -9.29 -3.12 -2.24
N ASN A 13 -10.15 -3.94 -1.62
CA ASN A 13 -11.19 -3.45 -0.73
C ASN A 13 -10.61 -2.74 0.50
N LEU A 14 -9.51 -3.22 1.07
CA LEU A 14 -8.81 -2.54 2.15
C LEU A 14 -8.27 -1.17 1.70
N LEU A 15 -7.59 -1.11 0.55
CA LEU A 15 -7.02 0.13 0.02
C LEU A 15 -8.10 1.18 -0.25
N LEU A 16 -9.20 0.78 -0.91
CA LEU A 16 -10.33 1.67 -1.16
C LEU A 16 -10.95 2.21 0.13
N ARG A 17 -11.13 1.35 1.15
CA ARG A 17 -11.67 1.78 2.45
C ARG A 17 -10.80 2.79 3.18
N LEU A 18 -9.47 2.70 3.01
CA LEU A 18 -8.55 3.69 3.57
C LEU A 18 -8.61 5.00 2.79
N ALA A 19 -8.62 4.92 1.45
CA ALA A 19 -8.61 6.08 0.56
C ALA A 19 -9.90 6.93 0.65
N ILE A 20 -11.05 6.29 0.88
CA ILE A 20 -12.36 6.98 0.99
C ILE A 20 -12.77 7.26 2.43
N LEU A 21 -11.90 7.00 3.41
CA LEU A 21 -12.23 7.20 4.82
C LEU A 21 -12.45 8.68 5.11
N ASP A 22 -13.61 9.03 5.69
CA ASP A 22 -13.96 10.42 6.04
C ASP A 22 -13.29 10.88 7.34
N LEU A 23 -12.03 10.50 7.54
CA LEU A 23 -11.19 10.86 8.68
C LEU A 23 -9.73 10.96 8.22
N PRO A 24 -8.95 11.92 8.73
CA PRO A 24 -7.55 12.05 8.36
C PRO A 24 -6.74 10.82 8.81
N THR A 25 -5.99 10.24 7.88
CA THR A 25 -5.15 9.06 8.09
C THR A 25 -3.67 9.42 8.09
N VAL A 26 -2.95 8.96 9.11
CA VAL A 26 -1.52 9.23 9.28
C VAL A 26 -0.75 7.93 9.47
N VAL A 27 0.21 7.68 8.59
CA VAL A 27 1.05 6.48 8.60
C VAL A 27 2.43 6.82 9.15
N ALA A 28 2.74 6.27 10.33
CA ALA A 28 4.05 6.40 10.97
C ALA A 28 4.97 5.24 10.56
N ILE A 29 5.92 5.52 9.67
CA ILE A 29 6.86 4.55 9.09
C ILE A 29 8.17 4.56 9.90
N ASN A 30 8.31 3.57 10.78
CA ASN A 30 9.47 3.43 11.69
C ASN A 30 10.66 2.65 11.09
N GLY A 31 10.54 2.18 9.85
CA GLY A 31 11.53 1.34 9.17
C GLY A 31 11.14 1.03 7.73
N ASN A 32 11.40 -0.20 7.27
CA ASN A 32 11.11 -0.62 5.90
C ASN A 32 9.59 -0.68 5.64
N CYS A 33 9.14 -0.01 4.59
CA CYS A 33 7.77 -0.03 4.08
C CYS A 33 7.79 -0.54 2.63
N TYR A 34 7.38 -1.79 2.43
CA TYR A 34 7.57 -2.52 1.17
C TYR A 34 6.27 -3.17 0.72
N ALA A 35 6.14 -3.33 -0.60
CA ALA A 35 5.09 -4.13 -1.23
C ALA A 35 3.69 -3.69 -0.78
N GLY A 36 2.86 -4.61 -0.30
CA GLY A 36 1.54 -4.30 0.28
C GLY A 36 1.59 -3.25 1.39
N GLY A 37 2.67 -3.17 2.16
CA GLY A 37 2.83 -2.10 3.16
C GLY A 37 3.00 -0.72 2.53
N ALA A 38 3.70 -0.63 1.39
CA ALA A 38 3.83 0.61 0.62
C ALA A 38 2.49 0.99 -0.05
N LEU A 39 1.73 0.01 -0.55
CA LEU A 39 0.38 0.23 -1.08
C LEU A 39 -0.57 0.78 -0.01
N ILE A 40 -0.63 0.14 1.17
CA ILE A 40 -1.45 0.61 2.30
C ILE A 40 -1.04 2.03 2.71
N ALA A 41 0.26 2.31 2.76
CA ALA A 41 0.74 3.64 3.11
C ALA A 41 0.38 4.70 2.06
N SER A 42 0.37 4.34 0.77
CA SER A 42 -0.05 5.23 -0.33
C SER A 42 -1.53 5.60 -0.24
N ALA A 43 -2.39 4.67 0.18
CA ALA A 43 -3.83 4.87 0.35
C ALA A 43 -4.24 5.80 1.49
N CYS A 44 -3.28 6.28 2.29
CA CYS A 44 -3.53 7.22 3.40
C CYS A 44 -3.10 8.65 3.04
N ASP A 45 -3.58 9.64 3.80
CA ASP A 45 -3.35 11.06 3.52
C ASP A 45 -1.89 11.49 3.78
N PHE A 46 -1.36 11.11 4.95
CA PHE A 46 -0.04 11.53 5.38
C PHE A 46 0.87 10.35 5.68
N ARG A 47 2.13 10.44 5.21
CA ARG A 47 3.18 9.46 5.45
C ARG A 47 4.37 10.14 6.10
N TYR A 48 4.72 9.71 7.32
CA TYR A 48 5.90 10.20 8.03
C TYR A 48 6.88 9.05 8.23
N MET A 49 8.07 9.21 7.67
CA MET A 49 9.12 8.21 7.76
C MET A 49 10.31 8.74 8.55
N ARG A 50 10.94 7.85 9.33
CA ARG A 50 12.20 8.15 9.98
C ARG A 50 13.27 8.51 8.95
N ALA A 51 13.98 9.60 9.19
CA ALA A 51 15.04 10.08 8.29
C ALA A 51 16.33 9.26 8.39
N ASP A 52 16.57 8.57 9.51
CA ASP A 52 17.84 7.90 9.80
C ASP A 52 17.91 6.47 9.24
N ARG A 53 16.77 5.83 8.95
CA ARG A 53 16.72 4.45 8.45
C ARG A 53 15.39 4.08 7.81
N GLY A 54 15.45 3.03 7.00
CA GLY A 54 14.30 2.42 6.33
C GLY A 54 14.27 2.76 4.84
N ARG A 55 13.42 2.07 4.10
CA ARG A 55 13.15 2.37 2.68
C ARG A 55 11.65 2.27 2.42
N PHE A 56 11.16 3.14 1.54
CA PHE A 56 9.82 3.06 0.95
C PHE A 56 9.96 2.51 -0.46
N CYS A 57 9.38 1.35 -0.75
CA CYS A 57 9.69 0.64 -2.00
C CYS A 57 8.54 -0.21 -2.52
N PHE A 58 8.35 -0.17 -3.83
CA PHE A 58 7.51 -1.08 -4.61
C PHE A 58 8.40 -2.14 -5.27
N PRO A 59 8.76 -3.23 -4.57
CA PRO A 59 9.58 -4.30 -5.16
C PRO A 59 8.92 -4.95 -6.38
N GLU A 60 7.59 -4.85 -6.50
CA GLU A 60 6.76 -5.37 -7.60
C GLU A 60 7.30 -4.96 -8.97
N VAL A 61 7.80 -3.73 -9.09
CA VAL A 61 8.39 -3.21 -10.34
C VAL A 61 9.60 -4.06 -10.75
N LYS A 62 10.43 -4.49 -9.79
CA LYS A 62 11.62 -5.29 -10.05
C LYS A 62 11.30 -6.77 -10.29
N ILE A 63 10.25 -7.28 -9.68
CA ILE A 63 9.81 -8.68 -9.85
C ILE A 63 8.74 -8.84 -10.95
N GLU A 64 8.53 -7.79 -11.75
CA GLU A 64 7.64 -7.75 -12.92
C GLU A 64 6.20 -8.18 -12.58
N LYS A 65 5.72 -7.78 -11.40
CA LYS A 65 4.32 -7.95 -11.01
C LYS A 65 3.56 -6.68 -11.30
N ALA A 66 2.54 -6.79 -12.15
CA ALA A 66 1.66 -5.68 -12.47
C ALA A 66 0.79 -5.33 -11.25
N PHE A 67 0.64 -4.03 -11.01
CA PHE A 67 -0.40 -3.52 -10.14
C PHE A 67 -1.75 -3.62 -10.85
N THR A 68 -2.80 -3.90 -10.09
CA THR A 68 -4.16 -3.83 -10.60
C THR A 68 -4.55 -2.36 -10.80
N PRO A 69 -5.58 -2.06 -11.61
CA PRO A 69 -6.04 -0.68 -11.79
C PRO A 69 -6.37 0.01 -10.45
N VAL A 70 -7.00 -0.70 -9.51
CA VAL A 70 -7.34 -0.14 -8.19
C VAL A 70 -6.08 0.25 -7.41
N MET A 71 -5.03 -0.56 -7.44
CA MET A 71 -3.76 -0.26 -6.75
C MET A 71 -3.03 0.95 -7.33
N ILE A 72 -3.34 1.36 -8.57
CA ILE A 72 -2.74 2.53 -9.23
C ILE A 72 -3.53 3.80 -8.95
N GLU A 73 -4.85 3.69 -8.88
CA GLU A 73 -5.77 4.83 -8.70
C GLU A 73 -5.93 5.28 -7.25
N VAL A 74 -5.64 4.39 -6.29
CA VAL A 74 -5.61 4.71 -4.86
C VAL A 74 -4.32 5.43 -4.46
#